data_AF-B8RJ94-F1
#
_entry.id   AF-B8RJ94-F1
#
_cell.length_a   1.000
_cell.length_b   1.000
_cell.length_c   1.000
_cell.angle_alpha   90.00
_cell.angle_beta   90.00
_cell.angle_gamma   90.00
#
_symmetry.space_group_name_H-M   'P 1'
#
loop_
_entity.id
_entity.type
_entity.pdbx_description
1 polymer ?
#
loop_
_entity_poly.entity_id
_entity_poly.type
_entity_poly.pdbx_seq_one_letter_code
_entity_poly.pdbx_strand_id
1 'polypeptide(L)'
;AKQWLDWKLAKGDPKTPCFVKCLAEALGLYDDQAKAFQPNNINQQYEAYKGDNGVEPAKAEAIQKEFEKIDVKDGKCESIGRGILKVESANQGILKKIYLIDSAVKDAIYKKNPQIKPKGVSIFRFCGKQFYTDGEPAYCNVRRHGYSDDEKFIRHSNCTTRGMRWMKKNGEMDETAILRDLHAVEENSKDDVVKSSLQNCKAKDESKARDYYKCIYDGLGEQLFMKVLDYVEVRSENYGIRLRKETSKYDPSAMGTKVQDLDTAAKC
;
A
#
# COMPACT_ATOMS: atom_id res chain seq x y z
N ALA A 1 7.29 11.80 11.58
CA ALA A 1 7.08 10.40 11.17
C ALA A 1 7.41 9.37 12.25
N LYS A 2 8.60 9.38 12.88
CA LYS A 2 8.98 8.37 13.90
C LYS A 2 7.94 8.17 15.01
N GLN A 3 7.42 9.27 15.57
CA GLN A 3 6.36 9.22 16.58
C GLN A 3 5.08 8.51 16.06
N TRP A 4 4.62 8.82 14.85
CA TRP A 4 3.46 8.17 14.25
C TRP A 4 3.67 6.68 13.98
N LEU A 5 4.87 6.27 13.57
CA LEU A 5 5.22 4.85 13.40
C LEU A 5 5.16 4.06 14.72
N ASP A 6 5.49 4.72 15.84
CA ASP A 6 5.38 4.15 17.19
C ASP A 6 3.96 4.27 17.78
N TRP A 7 2.99 4.75 17.01
CA TRP A 7 1.62 5.08 17.46
C TRP A 7 1.56 6.14 18.57
N LYS A 8 2.58 6.99 18.65
CA LYS A 8 2.63 8.15 19.56
C LYS A 8 1.96 9.32 18.86
N LEU A 9 0.63 9.34 18.91
CA LEU A 9 -0.20 10.40 18.33
C LEU A 9 -0.21 11.60 19.29
N ALA A 10 0.71 12.55 19.11
CA ALA A 10 0.95 13.64 20.06
C ALA A 10 -0.14 14.74 19.96
N LYS A 11 -0.71 15.12 21.11
CA LYS A 11 -1.75 16.18 21.21
C LYS A 11 -1.26 17.61 20.89
N GLY A 12 0.03 17.82 20.65
CA GLY A 12 0.63 19.14 20.40
C GLY A 12 1.28 19.32 19.02
N ASP A 13 1.31 18.29 18.17
CA ASP A 13 1.85 18.42 16.81
C ASP A 13 0.73 18.84 15.85
N PRO A 14 0.80 20.03 15.21
CA PRO A 14 -0.26 20.54 14.34
C PRO A 14 -0.50 19.67 13.10
N LYS A 15 0.43 18.79 12.73
CA LYS A 15 0.28 17.87 11.59
C LYS A 15 -0.43 16.57 11.95
N THR A 16 -0.43 16.21 13.23
CA THR A 16 -0.99 14.92 13.71
C THR A 16 -2.49 14.79 13.44
N PRO A 17 -3.36 15.81 13.65
CA PRO A 17 -4.79 15.68 13.40
C PRO A 17 -5.14 15.26 11.97
N CYS A 18 -4.54 15.87 10.95
CA CYS A 18 -4.81 15.49 9.56
C CYS A 18 -4.18 14.15 9.18
N PHE A 19 -3.02 13.79 9.76
CA PHE A 19 -2.49 12.43 9.62
C PHE A 19 -3.48 11.39 10.16
N VAL A 20 -4.05 11.64 11.34
CA VAL A 20 -5.03 10.74 11.98
C VAL A 20 -6.32 10.66 11.17
N LYS A 21 -6.82 11.78 10.62
CA LYS A 21 -7.96 11.78 9.68
C LYS A 21 -7.67 10.88 8.46
N CYS A 22 -6.53 11.11 7.80
CA CYS A 22 -6.12 10.32 6.63
C CYS A 22 -6.03 8.81 6.96
N LEU A 23 -5.46 8.47 8.12
CA LEU A 23 -5.39 7.09 8.58
C LEU A 23 -6.78 6.49 8.85
N ALA A 24 -7.68 7.25 9.46
CA ALA A 24 -9.03 6.81 9.77
C ALA A 24 -9.86 6.53 8.50
N GLU A 25 -9.75 7.40 7.49
CA GLU A 25 -10.39 7.19 6.18
C GLU A 25 -9.80 5.97 5.47
N ALA A 26 -8.47 5.85 5.43
CA ALA A 26 -7.79 4.74 4.76
C ALA A 26 -8.10 3.38 5.40
N LEU A 27 -8.37 3.36 6.71
CA LEU A 27 -8.75 2.16 7.46
C LEU A 27 -10.27 1.93 7.49
N GLY A 28 -11.08 2.81 6.87
CA GLY A 28 -12.54 2.74 6.90
C GLY A 28 -13.14 2.97 8.30
N LEU A 29 -12.37 3.57 9.22
CA LEU A 29 -12.83 3.95 10.56
C LEU A 29 -13.72 5.19 10.51
N TYR A 30 -13.47 6.10 9.57
CA TYR A 30 -14.24 7.32 9.35
C TYR A 30 -14.64 7.43 7.87
N ASP A 31 -15.87 7.86 7.62
CA ASP A 31 -16.41 8.12 6.29
C ASP A 31 -16.64 9.63 6.13
N ASP A 32 -15.93 10.24 5.18
CA ASP A 32 -16.03 11.68 4.92
C ASP A 32 -17.31 12.07 4.18
N GLN A 33 -17.97 11.15 3.48
CA GLN A 33 -19.28 11.40 2.86
C GLN A 33 -20.38 11.37 3.92
N ALA A 34 -20.37 10.35 4.78
CA ALA A 34 -21.31 10.25 5.89
C ALA A 34 -21.02 11.23 7.05
N LYS A 35 -19.82 11.83 7.05
CA LYS A 35 -19.28 12.69 8.12
C LYS A 35 -19.38 12.03 9.51
N ALA A 36 -19.04 10.73 9.56
CA ALA A 36 -19.22 9.91 10.76
C ALA A 36 -18.18 8.79 10.86
N PHE A 37 -17.87 8.39 12.10
CA PHE A 37 -17.17 7.14 12.36
C PHE A 37 -18.03 5.93 11.97
N GLN A 38 -17.38 4.82 11.65
CA GLN A 38 -18.00 3.58 11.16
C GLN A 38 -17.76 2.41 12.13
N PRO A 39 -18.46 2.34 13.27
CA PRO A 39 -18.32 1.27 14.27
C PRO A 39 -18.48 -0.14 13.67
N ASN A 40 -19.40 -0.31 12.72
CA ASN A 40 -19.59 -1.59 12.02
C ASN A 40 -18.34 -2.05 11.28
N ASN A 41 -17.57 -1.13 10.69
CA ASN A 41 -16.32 -1.48 10.00
C ASN A 41 -15.24 -1.92 11.00
N ILE A 42 -15.22 -1.35 12.22
CA ILE A 42 -14.36 -1.82 13.31
C ILE A 42 -14.73 -3.26 13.68
N ASN A 43 -16.02 -3.56 13.79
CA ASN A 43 -16.49 -4.92 14.10
C ASN A 43 -16.09 -5.92 13.01
N GLN A 44 -16.30 -5.57 11.74
CA GLN A 44 -15.90 -6.42 10.61
C GLN A 44 -14.38 -6.69 10.63
N GLN A 45 -13.56 -5.68 10.89
CA GLN A 45 -12.12 -5.83 11.00
C GLN A 45 -11.71 -6.69 12.20
N TYR A 46 -12.36 -6.52 13.35
CA TYR A 46 -12.15 -7.37 14.53
C TYR A 46 -12.50 -8.83 14.22
N GLU A 47 -13.69 -9.10 13.69
CA GLU A 47 -14.18 -10.45 13.41
C GLU A 47 -13.32 -11.18 12.39
N ALA A 48 -12.82 -10.49 11.35
CA ALA A 48 -11.94 -11.06 10.35
C ALA A 48 -10.61 -11.60 10.92
N TYR A 49 -10.17 -11.10 12.07
CA TYR A 49 -8.87 -11.45 12.68
C TYR A 49 -8.95 -11.80 14.16
N LYS A 50 -10.14 -12.08 14.72
CA LYS A 50 -10.32 -12.35 16.17
C LYS A 50 -9.52 -13.54 16.69
N GLY A 51 -9.21 -14.49 15.81
CA GLY A 51 -8.34 -15.64 16.14
C GLY A 51 -6.86 -15.27 16.31
N ASP A 52 -6.44 -14.10 15.85
CA ASP A 52 -5.03 -13.66 15.84
C ASP A 52 -4.78 -12.32 16.55
N ASN A 53 -5.78 -11.44 16.63
CA ASN A 53 -5.60 -10.08 17.15
C ASN A 53 -5.42 -10.03 18.68
N GLY A 54 -5.79 -11.08 19.40
CA GLY A 54 -5.64 -11.17 20.86
C GLY A 54 -6.45 -10.12 21.63
N VAL A 55 -7.59 -9.69 21.07
CA VAL A 55 -8.53 -8.74 21.69
C VAL A 55 -9.76 -9.51 22.16
N GLU A 56 -10.16 -9.29 23.41
CA GLU A 56 -11.38 -9.87 23.95
C GLU A 56 -12.62 -9.23 23.31
N PRO A 57 -13.69 -10.01 23.03
CA PRO A 57 -14.92 -9.48 22.41
C PRO A 57 -15.49 -8.26 23.14
N ALA A 58 -15.53 -8.29 24.47
CA ALA A 58 -16.04 -7.19 25.29
C ALA A 58 -15.25 -5.89 25.10
N LYS A 59 -13.94 -5.96 24.85
CA LYS A 59 -13.09 -4.79 24.60
C LYS A 59 -13.32 -4.23 23.19
N ALA A 60 -13.49 -5.10 22.20
CA ALA A 60 -13.84 -4.67 20.85
C ALA A 60 -15.21 -3.98 20.82
N GLU A 61 -16.20 -4.52 21.52
CA GLU A 61 -17.53 -3.91 21.66
C GLU A 61 -17.49 -2.56 22.39
N ALA A 62 -16.69 -2.44 23.46
CA ALA A 62 -16.52 -1.19 24.19
C ALA A 62 -15.98 -0.06 23.29
N ILE A 63 -14.98 -0.35 22.45
CA ILE A 63 -14.42 0.61 21.49
C ILE A 63 -15.46 1.06 20.46
N GLN A 64 -16.27 0.13 19.93
CA GLN A 64 -17.34 0.47 19.00
C GLN A 64 -18.32 1.48 19.62
N LYS A 65 -18.79 1.18 20.84
CA LYS A 65 -19.69 2.07 21.61
C LYS A 65 -19.08 3.41 21.94
N GLU A 66 -17.75 3.51 22.06
CA GLU A 66 -17.07 4.79 22.23
C GLU A 66 -17.10 5.61 20.95
N PHE A 67 -16.82 5.01 19.79
CA PHE A 67 -16.87 5.70 18.50
C PHE A 67 -18.28 6.15 18.12
N GLU A 68 -19.32 5.39 18.46
CA GLU A 68 -20.73 5.77 18.25
C GLU A 68 -21.11 7.08 18.95
N LYS A 69 -20.45 7.41 20.06
CA LYS A 69 -20.76 8.58 20.88
C LYS A 69 -20.03 9.85 20.43
N ILE A 70 -19.13 9.75 19.45
CA ILE A 70 -18.30 10.87 19.04
C ILE A 70 -18.93 11.57 17.82
N ASP A 71 -19.34 12.82 18.01
CA ASP A 71 -19.81 13.68 16.92
C ASP A 71 -18.63 14.33 16.20
N VAL A 72 -18.54 14.08 14.89
CA VAL A 72 -17.51 14.60 13.97
C VAL A 72 -18.14 15.12 12.66
N LYS A 73 -19.41 15.57 12.72
CA LYS A 73 -20.15 16.07 11.56
C LYS A 73 -19.48 17.22 10.81
N ASP A 74 -18.61 17.98 11.47
CA ASP A 74 -17.84 19.05 10.84
C ASP A 74 -16.77 18.55 9.84
N GLY A 75 -16.42 17.27 9.91
CA GLY A 75 -15.41 16.61 9.07
C GLY A 75 -14.00 17.17 9.20
N LYS A 76 -13.69 17.93 10.25
CA LYS A 76 -12.39 18.61 10.40
C LYS A 76 -11.33 17.68 10.99
N CYS A 77 -10.08 17.89 10.59
CA CYS A 77 -8.94 17.12 11.09
C CYS A 77 -8.86 17.14 12.61
N GLU A 78 -9.07 18.30 13.23
CA GLU A 78 -8.97 18.52 14.68
C GLU A 78 -10.05 17.75 15.44
N SER A 79 -11.29 17.76 14.94
CA SER A 79 -12.43 17.10 15.57
C SER A 79 -12.29 15.58 15.50
N ILE A 80 -11.97 15.05 14.31
CA ILE A 80 -11.72 13.62 14.07
C ILE A 80 -10.51 13.14 14.87
N GLY A 81 -9.39 13.88 14.80
CA GLY A 81 -8.16 13.55 15.51
C GLY A 81 -8.37 13.51 17.02
N ARG A 82 -9.10 14.47 17.59
CA ARG A 82 -9.44 14.48 19.02
C ARG A 82 -10.31 13.28 19.42
N GLY A 83 -11.28 12.92 18.58
CA GLY A 83 -12.13 11.75 18.77
C GLY A 83 -11.32 10.46 18.89
N ILE A 84 -10.46 10.19 17.91
CA ILE A 84 -9.61 8.99 17.89
C ILE A 84 -8.63 8.98 19.07
N LEU A 85 -8.00 10.11 19.38
CA LEU A 85 -7.07 10.24 20.50
C LEU A 85 -7.74 9.96 21.85
N LYS A 86 -9.02 10.33 22.01
CA LYS A 86 -9.80 10.03 23.22
C LYS A 86 -9.96 8.51 23.38
N VAL A 87 -10.41 7.82 22.32
CA VAL A 87 -10.58 6.36 22.33
C VAL A 87 -9.25 5.64 22.56
N GLU A 88 -8.20 6.01 21.82
CA GLU A 88 -6.88 5.40 21.96
C GLU A 88 -6.32 5.55 23.38
N SER A 89 -6.50 6.73 24.00
CA SER A 89 -6.00 6.97 25.36
C SER A 89 -6.68 6.12 26.43
N ALA A 90 -7.95 5.75 26.22
CA ALA A 90 -8.70 4.88 27.13
C ALA A 90 -8.42 3.38 26.89
N ASN A 91 -8.03 3.01 25.66
CA ASN A 91 -7.96 1.61 25.23
C ASN A 91 -6.53 1.12 24.93
N GLN A 92 -5.50 1.96 25.12
CA GLN A 92 -4.08 1.61 25.16
C GLN A 92 -3.63 0.57 24.10
N GLY A 93 -3.72 0.92 22.82
CA GLY A 93 -3.18 0.08 21.74
C GLY A 93 -4.08 -1.03 21.23
N ILE A 94 -5.31 -1.17 21.73
CA ILE A 94 -6.27 -2.16 21.18
C ILE A 94 -6.57 -1.89 19.69
N LEU A 95 -6.67 -0.62 19.27
CA LEU A 95 -6.84 -0.28 17.85
C LEU A 95 -5.69 -0.79 16.99
N LYS A 96 -4.45 -0.72 17.50
CA LYS A 96 -3.29 -1.27 16.78
C LYS A 96 -3.40 -2.78 16.57
N LYS A 97 -3.99 -3.51 17.53
CA LYS A 97 -4.21 -4.95 17.42
C LYS A 97 -5.31 -5.28 16.42
N ILE A 98 -6.47 -4.61 16.52
CA ILE A 98 -7.60 -4.81 15.59
C ILE A 98 -7.18 -4.53 14.13
N TYR A 99 -6.44 -3.43 13.90
CA TYR A 99 -6.00 -3.02 12.56
C TYR A 99 -4.64 -3.61 12.14
N LEU A 100 -4.12 -4.61 12.86
CA LEU A 100 -2.92 -5.39 12.49
C LEU A 100 -1.63 -4.54 12.37
N ILE A 101 -1.54 -3.47 13.16
CA ILE A 101 -0.39 -2.57 13.24
C ILE A 101 0.56 -3.02 14.34
N ASP A 102 0.03 -3.65 15.39
CA ASP A 102 0.82 -4.32 16.42
C ASP A 102 1.78 -5.34 15.79
N SER A 103 3.07 -5.26 16.13
CA SER A 103 4.10 -6.06 15.49
C SER A 103 3.95 -7.55 15.77
N ALA A 104 3.57 -7.94 16.98
CA ALA A 104 3.45 -9.34 17.35
C ALA A 104 2.26 -10.00 16.62
N VAL A 105 1.10 -9.31 16.60
CA VAL A 105 -0.08 -9.77 15.85
C VAL A 105 0.23 -9.88 14.35
N LYS A 106 0.78 -8.81 13.77
CA LYS A 106 1.10 -8.74 12.34
C LYS A 106 2.09 -9.83 11.92
N ASP A 107 3.16 -10.04 12.68
CA ASP A 107 4.19 -11.02 12.34
C ASP A 107 3.65 -12.47 12.50
N ALA A 108 2.76 -12.71 13.46
CA ALA A 108 2.06 -14.00 13.58
C ALA A 108 1.15 -14.28 12.38
N ILE A 109 0.39 -13.27 11.92
CA ILE A 109 -0.48 -13.40 10.74
C ILE A 109 0.36 -13.68 9.48
N TYR A 110 1.47 -12.96 9.25
CA TYR A 110 2.34 -13.23 8.10
C TYR A 110 2.90 -14.64 8.09
N LYS A 111 3.27 -15.19 9.26
CA LYS A 111 3.78 -16.57 9.37
C LYS A 111 2.72 -17.62 8.99
N LYS A 112 1.46 -17.38 9.39
CA LYS A 112 0.34 -18.29 9.10
C LYS A 112 -0.20 -18.16 7.67
N ASN A 113 0.02 -17.02 7.03
CA ASN A 113 -0.58 -16.66 5.76
C ASN A 113 0.48 -16.31 4.69
N PRO A 114 1.16 -17.33 4.12
CA PRO A 114 2.21 -17.10 3.12
C PRO A 114 1.69 -16.44 1.82
N GLN A 115 0.38 -16.44 1.60
CA GLN A 115 -0.30 -15.72 0.51
C GLN A 115 -0.39 -14.20 0.72
N ILE A 116 0.06 -13.67 1.87
CA ILE A 116 0.12 -12.23 2.15
C ILE A 116 1.58 -11.78 2.10
N LYS A 117 1.89 -10.78 1.27
CA LYS A 117 3.24 -10.21 1.16
C LYS A 117 3.76 -9.68 2.50
N PRO A 118 4.80 -10.28 3.11
CA PRO A 118 5.40 -9.77 4.34
C PRO A 118 6.31 -8.57 4.06
N LYS A 119 6.76 -7.90 5.13
CA LYS A 119 7.86 -6.94 5.06
C LYS A 119 9.18 -7.68 4.71
N GLY A 120 10.07 -7.01 3.97
CA GLY A 120 11.38 -7.55 3.59
C GLY A 120 11.39 -8.34 2.28
N VAL A 121 10.24 -8.50 1.63
CA VAL A 121 10.14 -9.05 0.27
C VAL A 121 9.44 -8.03 -0.61
N SER A 122 10.02 -7.73 -1.77
CA SER A 122 9.44 -6.80 -2.73
C SER A 122 8.12 -7.34 -3.29
N ILE A 123 7.21 -6.46 -3.74
CA ILE A 123 5.94 -6.89 -4.33
C ILE A 123 6.16 -7.68 -5.63
N PHE A 124 7.16 -7.28 -6.43
CA PHE A 124 7.51 -7.96 -7.68
C PHE A 124 8.11 -9.33 -7.41
N ARG A 125 8.98 -9.48 -6.41
CA ARG A 125 9.50 -10.80 -6.00
C ARG A 125 8.42 -11.68 -5.42
N PHE A 126 7.52 -11.13 -4.60
CA PHE A 126 6.40 -11.86 -4.03
C PHE A 126 5.43 -12.38 -5.09
N CYS A 127 5.08 -11.57 -6.09
CA CYS A 127 4.28 -12.00 -7.23
C CYS A 127 5.07 -12.95 -8.15
N GLY A 128 6.34 -12.67 -8.42
CA GLY A 128 7.21 -13.47 -9.27
C GLY A 128 7.29 -14.93 -8.81
N LYS A 129 7.53 -15.16 -7.52
CA LYS A 129 7.58 -16.50 -6.91
C LYS A 129 6.28 -17.33 -7.05
N GLN A 130 5.14 -16.69 -7.31
CA GLN A 130 3.86 -17.40 -7.48
C GLN A 130 3.65 -17.92 -8.90
N PHE A 131 4.33 -17.33 -9.88
CA PHE A 131 4.06 -17.60 -11.30
C PHE A 131 5.28 -18.09 -12.07
N TYR A 132 6.49 -17.78 -11.57
CA TYR A 132 7.74 -18.10 -12.24
C TYR A 132 8.68 -18.95 -11.39
N THR A 133 9.51 -19.73 -12.07
CA THR A 133 10.69 -20.39 -11.49
C THR A 133 11.88 -19.43 -11.55
N ASP A 134 12.69 -19.41 -10.49
CA ASP A 134 13.91 -18.59 -10.44
C ASP A 134 14.85 -18.90 -11.62
N GLY A 135 15.33 -17.86 -12.29
CA GLY A 135 16.23 -17.95 -13.44
C GLY A 135 15.59 -18.44 -14.74
N GLU A 136 14.27 -18.66 -14.80
CA GLU A 136 13.65 -19.02 -16.07
C GLU A 136 13.68 -17.83 -17.06
N PRO A 137 13.90 -18.07 -18.37
CA PRO A 137 14.11 -16.98 -19.35
C PRO A 137 12.99 -15.92 -19.37
N ALA A 138 11.73 -16.35 -19.28
CA ALA A 138 10.59 -15.43 -19.24
C ALA A 138 10.64 -14.50 -18.02
N TYR A 139 11.03 -15.02 -16.86
CA TYR A 139 11.13 -14.20 -15.65
C TYR A 139 12.32 -13.23 -15.72
N CYS A 140 13.46 -13.66 -16.26
CA CYS A 140 14.59 -12.77 -16.46
C CYS A 140 14.30 -11.69 -17.51
N ASN A 141 13.46 -11.96 -18.51
CA ASN A 141 12.94 -10.92 -19.40
C ASN A 141 12.08 -9.90 -18.64
N VAL A 142 11.19 -10.35 -17.76
CA VAL A 142 10.41 -9.44 -16.89
C VAL A 142 11.32 -8.60 -16.00
N ARG A 143 12.37 -9.18 -15.41
CA ARG A 143 13.34 -8.43 -14.59
C ARG A 143 14.06 -7.36 -15.41
N ARG A 144 14.53 -7.71 -16.61
CA ARG A 144 15.35 -6.84 -17.45
C ARG A 144 14.55 -5.73 -18.13
N HIS A 145 13.33 -6.04 -18.57
CA HIS A 145 12.53 -5.18 -19.45
C HIS A 145 11.23 -4.73 -18.82
N GLY A 146 10.88 -5.21 -17.62
CA GLY A 146 9.61 -4.90 -16.96
C GLY A 146 8.38 -5.48 -17.64
N TYR A 147 8.51 -6.22 -18.74
CA TYR A 147 7.40 -6.74 -19.52
C TYR A 147 7.76 -8.10 -20.15
N SER A 148 6.75 -8.93 -20.36
CA SER A 148 6.87 -10.19 -21.10
C SER A 148 5.55 -10.51 -21.81
N ASP A 149 5.63 -11.14 -22.97
CA ASP A 149 4.47 -11.59 -23.74
C ASP A 149 3.99 -13.00 -23.36
N ASP A 150 4.68 -13.67 -22.44
CA ASP A 150 4.29 -15.00 -21.99
C ASP A 150 2.98 -14.98 -21.17
N GLU A 151 2.23 -16.08 -21.19
CA GLU A 151 0.91 -16.16 -20.56
C GLU A 151 0.96 -15.98 -19.03
N LYS A 152 2.08 -16.32 -18.36
CA LYS A 152 2.20 -16.11 -16.91
C LYS A 152 2.24 -14.62 -16.58
N PHE A 153 2.67 -13.77 -17.52
CA PHE A 153 2.75 -12.34 -17.30
C PHE A 153 1.39 -11.68 -17.07
N ILE A 154 0.29 -12.24 -17.61
CA ILE A 154 -1.07 -11.75 -17.31
C ILE A 154 -1.37 -11.83 -15.81
N ARG A 155 -1.05 -12.98 -15.18
CA ARG A 155 -1.26 -13.17 -13.73
C ARG A 155 -0.26 -12.39 -12.90
N HIS A 156 1.01 -12.35 -13.33
CA HIS A 156 2.07 -11.61 -12.65
C HIS A 156 1.79 -10.11 -12.61
N SER A 157 1.50 -9.49 -13.77
CA SER A 157 1.16 -8.06 -13.87
C SER A 157 -0.13 -7.72 -13.12
N ASN A 158 -1.14 -8.61 -13.11
CA ASN A 158 -2.31 -8.39 -12.27
C ASN A 158 -1.96 -8.37 -10.77
N CYS A 159 -1.11 -9.28 -10.31
CA CYS A 159 -0.62 -9.30 -8.93
C CYS A 159 0.17 -8.03 -8.58
N THR A 160 1.12 -7.62 -9.43
CA THR A 160 1.97 -6.45 -9.15
C THR A 160 1.22 -5.13 -9.28
N THR A 161 0.43 -4.93 -10.34
CA THR A 161 -0.37 -3.69 -10.54
C THR A 161 -1.34 -3.45 -9.39
N ARG A 162 -2.00 -4.51 -8.89
CA ARG A 162 -2.83 -4.41 -7.67
C ARG A 162 -2.00 -4.24 -6.40
N GLY A 163 -0.86 -4.93 -6.32
CA GLY A 163 0.07 -4.83 -5.19
C GLY A 163 0.68 -3.42 -5.03
N MET A 164 0.91 -2.70 -6.12
CA MET A 164 1.35 -1.31 -6.14
C MET A 164 0.22 -0.30 -5.86
N ARG A 165 -1.04 -0.77 -5.90
CA ARG A 165 -2.29 0.03 -5.88
C ARG A 165 -2.51 0.88 -7.14
N TRP A 166 -1.78 0.63 -8.22
CA TRP A 166 -2.10 1.22 -9.53
C TRP A 166 -3.45 0.70 -10.04
N MET A 167 -3.85 -0.49 -9.64
CA MET A 167 -5.22 -0.98 -9.78
C MET A 167 -5.84 -1.20 -8.40
N LYS A 168 -7.02 -0.62 -8.18
CA LYS A 168 -7.79 -0.72 -6.95
C LYS A 168 -8.39 -2.12 -6.78
N LYS A 169 -8.92 -2.43 -5.60
CA LYS A 169 -9.58 -3.72 -5.33
C LYS A 169 -10.72 -4.02 -6.31
N ASN A 170 -11.52 -3.01 -6.66
CA ASN A 170 -12.61 -3.12 -7.63
C ASN A 170 -12.16 -3.29 -9.10
N GLY A 171 -10.84 -3.29 -9.39
CA GLY A 171 -10.30 -3.51 -10.73
C GLY A 171 -10.19 -2.26 -11.60
N GLU A 172 -10.54 -1.08 -11.07
CA GLU A 172 -10.30 0.20 -11.74
C GLU A 172 -8.87 0.67 -11.52
N MET A 173 -8.32 1.39 -12.50
CA MET A 173 -7.02 2.05 -12.37
C MET A 173 -7.10 3.23 -11.39
N ASP A 174 -6.00 3.48 -10.69
CA ASP A 174 -5.78 4.63 -9.81
C ASP A 174 -4.67 5.49 -10.42
N GLU A 175 -5.08 6.50 -11.19
CA GLU A 175 -4.18 7.48 -11.80
C GLU A 175 -3.26 8.12 -10.76
N THR A 176 -3.80 8.47 -9.59
CA THR A 176 -3.04 9.16 -8.53
C THR A 176 -1.94 8.27 -7.95
N ALA A 177 -2.16 6.95 -7.87
CA ALA A 177 -1.14 6.00 -7.43
C ALA A 177 0.02 5.89 -8.42
N ILE A 178 -0.26 5.95 -9.72
CA ILE A 178 0.76 5.93 -10.79
C ILE A 178 1.58 7.23 -10.74
N LEU A 179 0.91 8.39 -10.69
CA LEU A 179 1.57 9.70 -10.64
C LEU A 179 2.43 9.85 -9.38
N ARG A 180 1.96 9.35 -8.23
CA ARG A 180 2.75 9.30 -6.99
C ARG A 180 4.10 8.62 -7.19
N ASP A 181 4.14 7.55 -7.99
CA ASP A 181 5.36 6.77 -8.21
C ASP A 181 6.28 7.40 -9.28
N LEU A 182 5.72 8.12 -10.26
CA LEU A 182 6.49 9.02 -11.15
C LEU A 182 7.15 10.17 -10.37
N HIS A 183 6.37 10.89 -9.57
CA HIS A 183 6.87 12.02 -8.77
C HIS A 183 7.89 11.54 -7.72
N ALA A 184 7.81 10.27 -7.29
CA ALA A 184 8.78 9.69 -6.37
C ALA A 184 10.19 9.56 -6.98
N VAL A 185 10.32 9.49 -8.32
CA VAL A 185 11.60 9.50 -9.04
C VAL A 185 11.91 10.87 -9.67
N GLU A 186 11.27 11.92 -9.13
CA GLU A 186 11.44 13.33 -9.51
C GLU A 186 11.02 13.65 -10.96
N GLU A 187 10.18 12.81 -11.57
CA GLU A 187 9.57 13.06 -12.89
C GLU A 187 8.20 13.71 -12.71
N ASN A 188 8.01 14.95 -13.19
CA ASN A 188 6.75 15.72 -13.03
C ASN A 188 6.14 16.15 -14.38
N SER A 189 6.74 15.77 -15.52
CA SER A 189 6.36 16.23 -16.86
C SER A 189 5.50 15.23 -17.65
N LYS A 190 5.10 14.12 -17.01
CA LYS A 190 4.49 12.97 -17.68
C LYS A 190 3.07 12.65 -17.19
N ASP A 191 2.48 13.54 -16.40
CA ASP A 191 1.14 13.36 -15.85
C ASP A 191 0.09 13.20 -16.97
N ASP A 192 0.08 14.10 -17.96
CA ASP A 192 -0.84 14.03 -19.11
C ASP A 192 -0.59 12.81 -20.01
N VAL A 193 0.65 12.30 -20.05
CA VAL A 193 0.99 11.08 -20.80
C VAL A 193 0.37 9.85 -20.13
N VAL A 194 0.46 9.75 -18.80
CA VAL A 194 -0.21 8.67 -18.04
C VAL A 194 -1.71 8.73 -18.25
N LYS A 195 -2.30 9.92 -18.09
CA LYS A 195 -3.74 10.12 -18.28
C LYS A 195 -4.20 9.70 -19.68
N SER A 196 -3.48 10.12 -20.72
CA SER A 196 -3.77 9.75 -22.10
C SER A 196 -3.62 8.25 -22.35
N SER A 197 -2.60 7.63 -21.74
CA SER A 197 -2.36 6.18 -21.84
C SER A 197 -3.51 5.38 -21.22
N LEU A 198 -4.04 5.82 -20.07
CA LEU A 198 -5.20 5.21 -19.42
C LEU A 198 -6.48 5.41 -20.23
N GLN A 199 -6.74 6.63 -20.72
CA GLN A 199 -7.96 6.96 -21.46
C GLN A 199 -8.08 6.19 -22.79
N ASN A 200 -6.95 6.01 -23.49
CA ASN A 200 -6.94 5.38 -24.81
C ASN A 200 -6.70 3.86 -24.76
N CYS A 201 -6.48 3.29 -23.56
CA CYS A 201 -6.17 1.87 -23.42
C CYS A 201 -7.39 0.99 -23.71
N LYS A 202 -7.25 0.06 -24.64
CA LYS A 202 -8.28 -0.94 -24.98
C LYS A 202 -8.07 -2.21 -24.15
N ALA A 203 -8.28 -2.10 -22.84
CA ALA A 203 -8.11 -3.21 -21.92
C ALA A 203 -9.30 -4.18 -21.98
N LYS A 204 -9.02 -5.48 -22.04
CA LYS A 204 -10.04 -6.53 -21.90
C LYS A 204 -10.14 -6.98 -20.45
N ASP A 205 -11.31 -7.41 -19.98
CA ASP A 205 -11.46 -7.76 -18.57
C ASP A 205 -10.58 -8.95 -18.14
N GLU A 206 -10.33 -9.93 -19.02
CA GLU A 206 -9.46 -11.08 -18.74
C GLU A 206 -7.98 -10.72 -18.56
N SER A 207 -7.51 -9.65 -19.19
CA SER A 207 -6.11 -9.19 -19.17
C SER A 207 -5.97 -7.76 -18.67
N LYS A 208 -6.99 -7.23 -17.99
CA LYS A 208 -7.18 -5.79 -17.74
C LYS A 208 -5.94 -5.11 -17.17
N ALA A 209 -5.36 -5.70 -16.13
CA ALA A 209 -4.18 -5.16 -15.48
C ALA A 209 -2.94 -5.19 -16.38
N ARG A 210 -2.77 -6.27 -17.17
CA ARG A 210 -1.67 -6.40 -18.13
C ARG A 210 -1.81 -5.36 -19.23
N ASP A 211 -3.01 -5.20 -19.77
CA ASP A 211 -3.25 -4.28 -20.89
C ASP A 211 -3.00 -2.83 -20.46
N TYR A 212 -3.54 -2.40 -19.31
CA TYR A 212 -3.24 -1.07 -18.76
C TYR A 212 -1.75 -0.90 -18.44
N TYR A 213 -1.11 -1.92 -17.86
CA TYR A 213 0.33 -1.89 -17.61
C TYR A 213 1.12 -1.66 -18.90
N LYS A 214 0.78 -2.37 -19.98
CA LYS A 214 1.41 -2.21 -21.30
C LYS A 214 1.13 -0.84 -21.92
N CYS A 215 -0.08 -0.31 -21.80
CA CYS A 215 -0.41 1.04 -22.26
C CYS A 215 0.45 2.10 -21.54
N ILE A 216 0.64 1.98 -20.23
CA ILE A 216 1.50 2.90 -19.46
C ILE A 216 2.98 2.70 -19.84
N TYR A 217 3.41 1.45 -19.99
CA TYR A 217 4.77 1.09 -20.44
C TYR A 217 5.10 1.75 -21.78
N ASP A 218 4.21 1.61 -22.77
CA ASP A 218 4.39 2.18 -24.10
C ASP A 218 4.34 3.71 -24.08
N GLY A 219 3.45 4.31 -23.28
CA GLY A 219 3.33 5.76 -23.16
C GLY A 219 4.55 6.41 -22.51
N LEU A 220 5.13 5.80 -21.47
CA LEU A 220 6.30 6.33 -20.78
C LEU A 220 7.63 5.94 -21.45
N GLY A 221 7.63 4.86 -22.22
CA GLY A 221 8.84 4.21 -22.73
C GLY A 221 9.55 3.39 -21.65
N GLU A 222 10.23 2.34 -22.09
CA GLU A 222 10.91 1.35 -21.22
C GLU A 222 11.79 1.99 -20.15
N GLN A 223 12.66 2.93 -20.54
CA GLN A 223 13.65 3.52 -19.63
C GLN A 223 13.00 4.24 -18.44
N LEU A 224 12.00 5.08 -18.70
CA LEU A 224 11.31 5.81 -17.63
C LEU A 224 10.41 4.87 -16.83
N PHE A 225 9.72 3.95 -17.51
CA PHE A 225 8.87 2.98 -16.85
C PHE A 225 9.67 2.11 -15.87
N MET A 226 10.81 1.56 -16.30
CA MET A 226 11.70 0.77 -15.46
C MET A 226 12.26 1.58 -14.29
N LYS A 227 12.71 2.82 -14.52
CA LYS A 227 13.14 3.72 -13.45
C LYS A 227 12.07 3.87 -12.34
N VAL A 228 10.80 4.03 -12.74
CA VAL A 228 9.68 4.10 -11.79
C VAL A 228 9.50 2.78 -11.07
N LEU A 229 9.44 1.67 -11.81
CA LEU A 229 9.18 0.35 -11.26
C LEU A 229 10.28 -0.12 -10.29
N ASP A 230 11.54 0.05 -10.64
CA ASP A 230 12.68 -0.28 -9.80
C ASP A 230 12.58 0.44 -8.45
N TYR A 231 12.22 1.73 -8.47
CA TYR A 231 12.08 2.47 -7.23
C TYR A 231 10.80 2.10 -6.46
N VAL A 232 9.72 1.72 -7.13
CA VAL A 232 8.55 1.13 -6.46
C VAL A 232 8.94 -0.19 -5.80
N GLU A 233 9.70 -1.03 -6.48
CA GLU A 233 10.14 -2.33 -5.99
C GLU A 233 10.93 -2.20 -4.71
N VAL A 234 11.99 -1.37 -4.72
CA VAL A 234 12.81 -1.09 -3.54
C VAL A 234 11.96 -0.60 -2.37
N ARG A 235 11.01 0.32 -2.62
CA ARG A 235 10.12 0.85 -1.56
C ARG A 235 9.12 -0.17 -1.06
N SER A 236 8.79 -1.19 -1.85
CA SER A 236 7.78 -2.18 -1.51
C SER A 236 8.25 -3.21 -0.47
N GLU A 237 9.56 -3.38 -0.29
CA GLU A 237 10.12 -4.22 0.77
C GLU A 237 9.76 -3.66 2.16
N ASN A 238 9.74 -2.33 2.29
CA ASN A 238 9.39 -1.64 3.51
C ASN A 238 8.70 -0.30 3.19
N TYR A 239 7.37 -0.27 3.32
CA TYR A 239 6.56 0.91 3.01
C TYR A 239 6.92 2.18 3.82
N GLY A 240 7.63 2.04 4.94
CA GLY A 240 8.11 3.18 5.73
C GLY A 240 9.47 3.76 5.29
N ILE A 241 10.06 3.29 4.18
CA ILE A 241 11.44 3.65 3.81
C ILE A 241 11.63 5.16 3.58
N ARG A 242 10.72 5.85 2.88
CA ARG A 242 10.83 7.30 2.65
C ARG A 242 10.52 8.15 3.88
N LEU A 243 10.03 7.54 4.96
CA LEU A 243 9.80 8.23 6.23
C LEU A 243 11.07 8.37 7.07
N ARG A 244 12.17 7.71 6.66
CA ARG A 244 13.49 7.81 7.28
C ARG A 244 14.32 8.86 6.57
N LYS A 245 15.13 9.63 7.31
CA LYS A 245 15.89 10.77 6.77
C LYS A 245 16.86 10.31 5.68
N GLU A 246 17.53 9.20 5.93
CA GLU A 246 18.60 8.61 5.11
C GLU A 246 18.09 8.10 3.76
N THR A 247 16.81 7.71 3.68
CA THR A 247 16.18 7.14 2.49
C THR A 247 14.96 7.92 2.03
N SER A 248 14.88 9.21 2.41
CA SER A 248 13.74 10.10 2.11
C SER A 248 13.71 10.58 0.66
N LYS A 249 14.89 10.69 0.04
CA LYS A 249 15.10 11.13 -1.34
C LYS A 249 15.43 9.96 -2.26
N TYR A 250 15.05 10.11 -3.52
CA TYR A 250 15.48 9.21 -4.57
C TYR A 250 16.99 9.42 -4.82
N ASP A 251 17.74 8.32 -4.94
CA ASP A 251 19.16 8.34 -5.25
C ASP A 251 19.42 7.42 -6.45
N PRO A 252 19.55 7.98 -7.68
CA PRO A 252 19.77 7.18 -8.87
C PRO A 252 21.10 6.40 -8.83
N SER A 253 22.11 6.90 -8.11
CA SER A 253 23.41 6.23 -8.02
C SER A 253 23.36 4.94 -7.21
N ALA A 254 22.50 4.90 -6.19
CA ALA A 254 22.27 3.71 -5.37
C ALA A 254 21.31 2.69 -6.00
N MET A 255 20.52 3.09 -7.00
CA MET A 255 19.51 2.21 -7.60
C MET A 255 20.13 1.03 -8.35
N GLY A 256 21.24 1.24 -9.08
CA GLY A 256 21.87 0.17 -9.86
C GLY A 256 22.22 -1.06 -9.01
N THR A 257 22.85 -0.84 -7.85
CA THR A 257 23.18 -1.93 -6.91
C THR A 257 21.93 -2.60 -6.34
N LYS A 258 20.91 -1.81 -5.96
CA LYS A 258 19.67 -2.37 -5.40
C LYS A 258 18.90 -3.24 -6.40
N VAL A 259 18.86 -2.82 -7.65
CA VAL A 259 18.22 -3.59 -8.74
C VAL A 259 19.01 -4.86 -9.01
N GLN A 260 20.35 -4.78 -9.04
CA GLN A 260 21.21 -5.95 -9.21
C GLN A 260 21.02 -6.99 -8.07
N ASP A 261 20.86 -6.53 -6.83
CA ASP A 261 20.57 -7.42 -5.69
C ASP A 261 19.21 -8.14 -5.88
N LEU A 262 18.20 -7.42 -6.39
CA LEU A 262 16.87 -7.96 -6.67
C LEU A 262 16.87 -8.96 -7.84
N ASP A 263 17.66 -8.69 -8.88
CA ASP A 263 17.88 -9.60 -10.01
C ASP A 263 18.55 -10.88 -9.52
N THR A 264 19.64 -10.75 -8.76
CA THR A 264 20.36 -11.88 -8.16
C THR A 264 19.42 -12.73 -7.29
N ALA A 265 18.55 -12.08 -6.49
CA ALA A 265 17.57 -12.77 -5.67
C ALA A 265 16.51 -13.54 -6.49
N ALA A 266 16.29 -13.16 -7.75
CA ALA A 266 15.45 -13.85 -8.73
C ALA A 266 16.22 -14.88 -9.58
N LYS A 267 17.56 -15.00 -9.37
CA LYS A 267 18.50 -15.78 -10.18
C LYS A 267 18.53 -15.35 -11.65
N CYS A 268 18.34 -14.05 -11.84
CA CYS A 268 18.71 -13.30 -13.02
C CYS A 268 19.91 -12.40 -12.62
#